data_AF-A0A812EAG4-F1
#
_entry.id   AF-A0A812EAG4-F1
#
_cell.length_a   1.000
_cell.length_b   1.000
_cell.length_c   1.000
_cell.angle_alpha   90.00
_cell.angle_beta   90.00
_cell.angle_gamma   90.00
#
_symmetry.space_group_name_H-M   'P 1'
#
loop_
_entity.id
_entity.type
_entity.pdbx_description
1 polymer ?
#
loop_
_entity_poly.entity_id
_entity_poly.type
_entity_poly.pdbx_seq_one_letter_code
_entity_poly.pdbx_strand_id
1 'polypeptide(L)'
;MRKVHCEESTLRGKLTARKFRSEESSPREMFTARKEYHNNDLGYVEPHAYLRRPAHPSAEQMKEILWRLSTKQLKSNEWKKLALYWKFKPEHIQAIEHQYIGPNSYKEHGYRLLIIWLHGIRKDENIMKLLFEALVAIDRRNLAEQIRRKVTLHGQKTCSPMACMIT
;
A
#
# COMPACT_ATOMS: atom_id res chain seq x y z
N MET A 1 37.52 61.71 26.60
CA MET A 1 37.58 60.35 27.20
C MET A 1 39.02 59.89 27.18
N ARG A 2 39.59 59.60 28.35
CA ARG A 2 41.02 59.34 28.56
C ARG A 2 41.38 57.92 28.11
N LYS A 3 42.40 57.81 27.26
CA LYS A 3 43.14 56.57 26.99
C LYS A 3 44.27 56.45 28.02
N VAL A 4 44.33 55.31 28.71
CA VAL A 4 45.53 54.68 29.31
C VAL A 4 45.12 53.25 29.67
N HIS A 5 45.56 52.26 28.90
CA HIS A 5 46.74 51.40 29.14
C HIS A 5 46.49 50.32 30.21
N CYS A 6 46.57 49.05 29.80
CA CYS A 6 47.13 48.02 30.65
C CYS A 6 47.81 46.98 29.76
N GLU A 7 49.07 46.74 30.08
CA GLU A 7 50.06 46.01 29.31
C GLU A 7 49.84 44.50 29.25
N GLU A 8 50.52 43.99 28.24
CA GLU A 8 50.82 42.64 27.81
C GLU A 8 51.14 41.64 28.92
N SER A 9 50.63 40.41 28.77
CA SER A 9 51.31 39.21 29.27
C SER A 9 51.12 38.08 28.25
N THR A 10 52.15 37.98 27.42
CA THR A 10 52.44 36.93 26.43
C THR A 10 52.23 35.52 26.98
N LEU A 11 51.45 34.68 26.29
CA LEU A 11 51.80 33.26 26.10
C LEU A 11 51.40 32.77 24.69
N ARG A 12 52.45 32.67 23.87
CA ARG A 12 52.65 31.85 22.66
C ARG A 12 51.60 30.77 22.36
N GLY A 13 51.06 30.80 21.15
CA GLY A 13 50.52 29.62 20.46
C GLY A 13 50.37 29.90 18.97
N LYS A 14 51.18 29.22 18.14
CA LYS A 14 51.43 29.51 16.73
C LYS A 14 50.30 29.03 15.81
N LEU A 15 50.16 29.73 14.68
CA LEU A 15 49.35 29.44 13.49
C LEU A 15 49.34 27.95 13.08
N THR A 16 48.22 27.45 12.53
CA THR A 16 48.21 26.80 11.20
C THR A 16 46.79 26.49 10.69
N ALA A 17 46.66 26.58 9.38
CA ALA A 17 45.44 26.52 8.59
C ALA A 17 44.66 25.19 8.76
N ARG A 18 43.34 25.30 8.95
CA ARG A 18 42.41 24.16 8.99
C ARG A 18 42.16 23.67 7.56
N LYS A 19 42.87 22.61 7.19
CA LYS A 19 42.73 21.85 5.94
C LYS A 19 41.34 21.21 5.89
N PHE A 20 40.54 21.56 4.87
CA PHE A 20 39.35 20.81 4.48
C PHE A 20 39.80 19.41 4.06
N ARG A 21 39.45 18.39 4.85
CA ARG A 21 39.67 16.97 4.53
C ARG A 21 38.30 16.32 4.47
N SER A 22 37.90 15.95 3.27
CA SER A 22 36.86 14.97 2.97
C SER A 22 37.25 13.63 3.64
N GLU A 23 36.48 13.22 4.64
CA GLU A 23 36.59 11.90 5.24
C GLU A 23 35.78 10.91 4.39
N GLU A 24 36.49 10.18 3.53
CA GLU A 24 35.97 9.01 2.83
C GLU A 24 36.10 7.82 3.80
N SER A 25 34.99 7.40 4.37
CA SER A 25 34.93 6.30 5.36
C SER A 25 35.38 4.97 4.74
N SER A 26 36.18 4.21 5.48
CA SER A 26 36.82 2.98 4.99
C SER A 26 35.78 1.88 4.69
N PRO A 27 35.97 1.03 3.66
CA PRO A 27 35.09 -0.10 3.38
C PRO A 27 34.86 -1.01 4.60
N ARG A 28 35.86 -1.15 5.48
CA ARG A 28 35.73 -1.92 6.73
C ARG A 28 34.74 -1.27 7.71
N GLU A 29 34.71 0.05 7.79
CA GLU A 29 33.76 0.80 8.63
C GLU A 29 32.33 0.66 8.09
N MET A 30 32.16 0.58 6.77
CA MET A 30 30.86 0.28 6.16
C MET A 30 30.41 -1.17 6.46
N PHE A 31 31.33 -2.13 6.47
CA PHE A 31 31.03 -3.52 6.85
C PHE A 31 30.71 -3.67 8.35
N THR A 32 31.42 -2.96 9.24
CA THR A 32 31.12 -2.97 10.68
C THR A 32 29.82 -2.26 10.99
N ALA A 33 29.55 -1.11 10.36
CA ALA A 33 28.27 -0.43 10.48
C ALA A 33 27.11 -1.33 10.00
N ARG A 34 27.27 -2.00 8.85
CA ARG A 34 26.29 -2.99 8.34
C ARG A 34 26.04 -4.12 9.33
N LYS A 35 27.08 -4.56 10.05
CA LYS A 35 27.00 -5.62 11.06
C LYS A 35 26.33 -5.13 12.35
N GLU A 36 26.58 -3.89 12.75
CA GLU A 36 25.90 -3.22 13.88
C GLU A 36 24.41 -2.99 13.60
N TYR A 37 24.03 -2.61 12.37
CA TYR A 37 22.62 -2.54 11.97
C TYR A 37 21.89 -3.90 12.04
N HIS A 38 22.60 -5.02 11.92
CA HIS A 38 22.02 -6.36 12.05
C HIS A 38 22.08 -6.92 13.49
N ASN A 39 23.03 -6.46 14.31
CA ASN A 39 23.20 -6.94 15.68
C ASN A 39 22.49 -6.08 16.73
N ASN A 40 22.10 -4.85 16.39
CA ASN A 40 21.24 -4.05 17.25
C ASN A 40 19.84 -4.67 17.19
N ASP A 41 19.51 -5.41 18.25
CA ASP A 41 18.17 -5.92 18.55
C ASP A 41 17.20 -4.72 18.66
N LEU A 42 16.70 -4.28 17.51
CA LEU A 42 15.52 -3.43 17.42
C LEU A 42 14.39 -4.31 17.96
N GLY A 43 14.17 -4.24 19.27
CA GLY A 43 13.22 -5.07 20.00
C GLY A 43 11.97 -5.26 19.18
N TYR A 44 11.60 -6.53 18.93
CA TYR A 44 10.57 -6.96 17.99
C TYR A 44 9.44 -5.94 17.90
N VAL A 45 9.47 -5.10 16.86
CA VAL A 45 8.34 -4.25 16.57
C VAL A 45 7.45 -5.05 15.66
N GLU A 46 6.34 -5.54 16.24
CA GLU A 46 5.29 -6.32 15.58
C GLU A 46 5.04 -5.76 14.17
N PRO A 47 5.42 -6.47 13.09
CA PRO A 47 5.27 -5.97 11.71
C PRO A 47 3.83 -5.61 11.35
N HIS A 48 2.87 -6.18 12.07
CA HIS A 48 1.43 -5.90 11.97
C HIS A 48 1.01 -4.52 12.52
N ALA A 49 1.89 -3.78 13.20
CA ALA A 49 1.64 -2.43 13.66
C ALA A 49 1.84 -1.37 12.57
N TYR A 50 2.76 -1.61 11.61
CA TYR A 50 3.06 -0.67 10.52
C TYR A 50 2.37 -1.01 9.21
N LEU A 51 2.13 -2.29 8.95
CA LEU A 51 1.30 -2.71 7.83
C LEU A 51 -0.16 -2.44 8.20
N ARG A 52 -0.84 -1.60 7.39
CA ARG A 52 -2.29 -1.43 7.49
C ARG A 52 -2.93 -2.82 7.36
N ARG A 53 -3.32 -3.43 8.49
CA ARG A 53 -4.08 -4.68 8.47
C ARG A 53 -5.29 -4.50 7.55
N PRO A 54 -5.71 -5.52 6.78
CA PRO A 54 -6.99 -5.49 6.11
C PRO A 54 -8.05 -5.19 7.16
N ALA A 55 -8.50 -3.94 7.22
CA ALA A 55 -9.29 -3.46 8.34
C ALA A 55 -10.69 -4.09 8.27
N HIS A 56 -11.15 -4.42 7.07
CA HIS A 56 -12.50 -4.85 6.82
C HIS A 56 -12.68 -6.36 7.07
N PRO A 57 -13.64 -6.78 7.92
CA PRO A 57 -13.85 -8.19 8.27
C PRO A 57 -14.21 -9.07 7.06
N SER A 58 -14.91 -8.51 6.07
CA SER A 58 -15.26 -9.21 4.81
C SER A 58 -14.17 -9.17 3.73
N ALA A 59 -12.98 -8.64 4.00
CA ALA A 59 -11.93 -8.49 2.99
C ALA A 59 -11.49 -9.84 2.40
N GLU A 60 -11.37 -10.89 3.22
CA GLU A 60 -10.97 -12.22 2.75
C GLU A 60 -11.99 -12.84 1.79
N GLN A 61 -13.28 -12.80 2.14
CA GLN A 61 -14.37 -13.29 1.28
C GLN A 61 -14.43 -12.52 -0.05
N MET A 62 -14.06 -11.24 -0.03
CA MET A 62 -14.07 -10.39 -1.23
C MET A 62 -12.95 -10.74 -2.21
N LYS A 63 -11.81 -11.29 -1.77
CA LYS A 63 -10.67 -11.58 -2.64
C LYS A 63 -11.05 -12.49 -3.81
N GLU A 64 -11.84 -13.52 -3.59
CA GLU A 64 -12.29 -14.43 -4.65
C GLU A 64 -13.18 -13.73 -5.68
N ILE A 65 -14.10 -12.87 -5.21
CA ILE A 65 -14.98 -12.09 -6.09
C ILE A 65 -14.14 -11.15 -6.96
N LEU A 66 -13.19 -10.43 -6.36
CA LEU A 66 -12.31 -9.50 -7.07
C LEU A 66 -11.38 -10.22 -8.05
N TRP A 67 -10.87 -11.39 -7.70
CA TRP A 67 -10.07 -12.23 -8.59
C TRP A 67 -10.86 -12.64 -9.84
N ARG A 68 -12.10 -13.13 -9.67
CA ARG A 68 -12.95 -13.50 -10.81
C ARG A 68 -13.31 -12.28 -11.66
N LEU A 69 -13.58 -11.15 -11.02
CA LEU A 69 -13.86 -9.89 -11.69
C LEU A 69 -12.70 -9.48 -12.61
N SER A 70 -11.48 -9.43 -12.09
CA SER A 70 -10.32 -8.99 -12.89
C SER A 70 -9.90 -9.97 -13.97
N THR A 71 -9.96 -11.28 -13.69
CA THR A 71 -9.41 -12.30 -14.60
C THR A 71 -10.39 -12.73 -15.69
N LYS A 72 -11.69 -12.63 -15.46
CA LYS A 72 -12.73 -13.14 -16.38
C LYS A 72 -13.68 -12.08 -16.92
N GLN A 73 -13.88 -10.97 -16.22
CA GLN A 73 -14.98 -10.05 -16.51
C GLN A 73 -14.50 -8.67 -16.99
N LEU A 74 -13.37 -8.17 -16.49
CA LEU A 74 -12.78 -6.91 -16.93
C LEU A 74 -12.04 -7.06 -18.27
N LYS A 75 -12.13 -6.02 -19.09
CA LYS A 75 -11.33 -5.83 -20.31
C LYS A 75 -10.02 -5.10 -19.99
N SER A 76 -9.06 -5.17 -20.90
CA SER A 76 -7.70 -4.62 -20.73
C SER A 76 -7.63 -3.15 -20.29
N ASN A 77 -8.56 -2.29 -20.73
CA ASN A 77 -8.56 -0.87 -20.36
C ASN A 77 -9.47 -0.52 -19.16
N GLU A 78 -10.27 -1.46 -18.66
CA GLU A 78 -11.30 -1.14 -17.66
C GLU A 78 -10.74 -1.00 -16.26
N TRP A 79 -9.68 -1.73 -15.92
CA TRP A 79 -9.02 -1.57 -14.64
C TRP A 79 -8.39 -0.16 -14.51
N LYS A 80 -7.87 0.42 -15.59
CA LYS A 80 -7.40 1.81 -15.59
C LYS A 80 -8.54 2.80 -15.36
N LYS A 81 -9.72 2.58 -15.96
CA LYS A 81 -10.91 3.41 -15.70
C LYS A 81 -11.33 3.36 -14.24
N LEU A 82 -11.29 2.17 -13.62
CA LEU A 82 -11.54 2.02 -12.18
C LEU A 82 -10.51 2.78 -11.33
N ALA A 83 -9.23 2.70 -11.71
CA ALA A 83 -8.17 3.44 -11.03
C ALA A 83 -8.43 4.96 -11.08
N LEU A 84 -8.83 5.48 -12.24
CA LEU A 84 -9.20 6.89 -12.40
C LEU A 84 -10.44 7.27 -11.60
N TYR A 85 -11.46 6.41 -11.54
CA TYR A 85 -12.65 6.62 -10.72
C TYR A 85 -12.29 6.75 -9.23
N TRP A 86 -11.44 5.87 -8.72
CA TRP A 86 -10.91 5.92 -7.35
C TRP A 86 -9.76 6.91 -7.14
N LYS A 87 -9.48 7.77 -8.13
CA LYS A 87 -8.47 8.84 -8.03
C LYS A 87 -7.06 8.33 -7.73
N PHE A 88 -6.70 7.14 -8.21
CA PHE A 88 -5.31 6.71 -8.21
C PHE A 88 -4.49 7.65 -9.07
N LYS A 89 -3.33 8.07 -8.55
CA LYS A 89 -2.42 8.91 -9.30
C LYS A 89 -1.77 8.12 -10.46
N PRO A 90 -1.39 8.78 -11.56
CA PRO A 90 -0.75 8.12 -12.69
C PRO A 90 0.48 7.30 -12.31
N GLU A 91 1.26 7.76 -11.32
CA GLU A 91 2.47 7.08 -10.86
C GLU A 91 2.13 5.74 -10.19
N HIS A 92 1.00 5.67 -9.47
CA HIS A 92 0.53 4.41 -8.89
C HIS A 92 0.07 3.43 -9.96
N ILE A 93 -0.59 3.91 -11.01
CA ILE A 93 -1.03 3.09 -12.14
C ILE A 93 0.21 2.51 -12.85
N GLN A 94 1.21 3.35 -13.14
CA GLN A 94 2.47 2.92 -13.74
C GLN A 94 3.21 1.89 -12.85
N ALA A 95 3.25 2.10 -11.54
CA ALA A 95 3.84 1.14 -10.61
C ALA A 95 3.12 -0.22 -10.61
N ILE A 96 1.79 -0.23 -10.84
CA ILE A 96 1.03 -1.48 -10.99
C ILE A 96 1.41 -2.18 -12.30
N GLU A 97 1.54 -1.42 -13.39
CA GLU A 97 1.89 -1.96 -14.71
C GLU A 97 3.28 -2.57 -14.74
N HIS A 98 4.25 -1.87 -14.14
CA HIS A 98 5.66 -2.24 -14.20
C HIS A 98 5.94 -3.66 -13.67
N GLN A 99 5.13 -4.15 -12.72
CA GLN A 99 5.36 -5.46 -12.11
C GLN A 99 4.97 -6.65 -13.01
N TYR A 100 4.04 -6.48 -13.96
CA TYR A 100 3.60 -7.58 -14.83
C TYR A 100 3.57 -7.13 -16.28
N ILE A 101 4.37 -7.79 -17.11
CA ILE A 101 4.54 -7.43 -18.52
C ILE A 101 4.03 -8.59 -19.38
N GLY A 102 3.20 -8.30 -20.37
CA GLY A 102 2.68 -9.31 -21.31
C GLY A 102 1.26 -9.02 -21.81
N PRO A 103 0.78 -9.77 -22.82
CA PRO A 103 -0.52 -9.51 -23.45
C PRO A 103 -1.73 -9.74 -22.53
N ASN A 104 -1.57 -10.52 -21.46
CA ASN A 104 -2.64 -10.82 -20.49
C ASN A 104 -2.43 -10.17 -19.12
N SER A 105 -1.35 -9.39 -18.92
CA SER A 105 -0.98 -8.85 -17.61
C SER A 105 -2.03 -7.89 -17.01
N TYR A 106 -2.92 -7.35 -17.84
CA TYR A 106 -4.03 -6.51 -17.40
C TYR A 106 -4.96 -7.20 -16.39
N LYS A 107 -5.03 -8.54 -16.39
CA LYS A 107 -5.84 -9.32 -15.44
C LYS A 107 -5.23 -9.24 -14.04
N GLU A 108 -3.93 -9.41 -13.95
CA GLU A 108 -3.13 -9.28 -12.74
C GLU A 108 -3.07 -7.83 -12.28
N HIS A 109 -2.90 -6.87 -13.20
CA HIS A 109 -2.97 -5.43 -12.89
C HIS A 109 -4.32 -5.07 -12.28
N GLY A 110 -5.41 -5.52 -12.90
CA GLY A 110 -6.76 -5.32 -12.39
C GLY A 110 -6.95 -5.94 -11.02
N TYR A 111 -6.49 -7.16 -10.79
CA TYR A 111 -6.60 -7.80 -9.47
C TYR A 111 -5.85 -6.99 -8.40
N ARG A 112 -4.61 -6.57 -8.69
CA ARG A 112 -3.81 -5.80 -7.76
C ARG A 112 -4.43 -4.45 -7.43
N LEU A 113 -4.93 -3.74 -8.43
CA LEU A 113 -5.67 -2.50 -8.20
C LEU A 113 -6.84 -2.73 -7.24
N LEU A 114 -7.64 -3.78 -7.47
CA LEU A 114 -8.81 -4.09 -6.64
C LEU A 114 -8.41 -4.43 -5.19
N ILE A 115 -7.31 -5.14 -4.99
CA ILE A 115 -6.80 -5.45 -3.63
C ILE A 115 -6.27 -4.18 -2.94
N ILE A 116 -5.52 -3.32 -3.64
CA ILE A 116 -5.04 -2.05 -3.08
C ILE A 116 -6.23 -1.16 -2.69
N TRP A 117 -7.24 -1.07 -3.56
CA TRP A 117 -8.48 -0.36 -3.27
C TRP A 117 -9.19 -0.93 -2.04
N LEU A 118 -9.35 -2.26 -1.95
CA LEU A 118 -10.00 -2.93 -0.82
C LEU A 118 -9.30 -2.63 0.52
N HIS A 119 -7.97 -2.54 0.54
CA HIS A 119 -7.21 -2.16 1.74
C HIS A 119 -7.46 -0.71 2.19
N GLY A 120 -7.97 0.15 1.30
CA GLY A 120 -8.35 1.52 1.59
C GLY A 120 -9.74 1.70 2.20
N ILE A 121 -10.59 0.67 2.11
CA ILE A 121 -12.00 0.73 2.55
C ILE A 121 -12.10 0.67 4.07
N ARG A 122 -12.96 1.52 4.65
CA ARG A 122 -13.21 1.55 6.09
C ARG A 122 -14.13 0.41 6.52
N LYS A 123 -14.08 -0.01 7.78
CA LYS A 123 -14.82 -1.18 8.31
C LYS A 123 -16.34 -1.03 8.27
N ASP A 124 -16.82 0.22 8.29
CA ASP A 124 -18.22 0.63 8.28
C ASP A 124 -18.80 0.75 6.87
N GLU A 125 -17.96 0.70 5.84
CA GLU A 125 -18.39 0.87 4.45
C GLU A 125 -18.82 -0.44 3.81
N ASN A 126 -19.92 -0.39 3.05
CA ASN A 126 -20.38 -1.54 2.30
C ASN A 126 -19.56 -1.71 1.00
N ILE A 127 -18.58 -2.62 1.02
CA ILE A 127 -17.72 -2.92 -0.13
C ILE A 127 -18.52 -3.23 -1.40
N MET A 128 -19.62 -3.99 -1.28
CA MET A 128 -20.43 -4.37 -2.45
C MET A 128 -21.11 -3.18 -3.09
N LYS A 129 -21.61 -2.24 -2.27
CA LYS A 129 -22.18 -0.98 -2.76
C LYS A 129 -21.12 -0.17 -3.50
N LEU A 130 -19.95 0.03 -2.90
CA LEU A 130 -18.86 0.82 -3.50
C LEU A 130 -18.35 0.20 -4.80
N LEU A 131 -18.24 -1.14 -4.86
CA LEU A 131 -17.86 -1.86 -6.06
C LEU A 131 -18.92 -1.70 -7.16
N PHE A 132 -20.21 -1.78 -6.80
CA PHE A 132 -21.31 -1.56 -7.73
C PHE A 132 -21.27 -0.16 -8.34
N GLU A 133 -21.14 0.88 -7.50
CA GLU A 133 -21.05 2.27 -7.94
C GLU A 133 -19.86 2.49 -8.91
N ALA A 134 -18.69 1.94 -8.58
CA ALA A 134 -17.52 2.03 -9.45
C ALA A 134 -17.74 1.34 -10.80
N LEU A 135 -18.38 0.17 -10.83
CA LEU A 135 -18.70 -0.55 -12.07
C LEU A 135 -19.75 0.19 -12.91
N VAL A 136 -20.73 0.82 -12.28
CA VAL A 136 -21.70 1.68 -12.98
C VAL A 136 -20.98 2.88 -13.60
N ALA A 137 -20.06 3.51 -12.87
CA ALA A 137 -19.32 4.69 -13.32
C ALA A 137 -18.39 4.45 -14.51
N ILE A 138 -17.93 3.20 -14.73
CA ILE A 138 -17.15 2.82 -15.91
C ILE A 138 -17.99 2.20 -17.04
N ASP A 139 -19.30 2.43 -17.03
CA ASP A 139 -20.29 1.92 -17.99
C ASP A 139 -20.45 0.39 -18.02
N ARG A 140 -20.14 -0.28 -16.91
CA ARG A 140 -20.29 -1.74 -16.75
C ARG A 140 -21.49 -2.12 -15.90
N ARG A 141 -22.62 -1.43 -16.09
CA ARG A 141 -23.90 -1.66 -15.37
C ARG A 141 -24.37 -3.11 -15.39
N ASN A 142 -24.36 -3.76 -16.56
CA ASN A 142 -24.77 -5.17 -16.69
C ASN A 142 -23.89 -6.13 -15.87
N LEU A 143 -22.61 -5.81 -15.71
CA LEU A 143 -21.69 -6.59 -14.89
C LEU A 143 -21.93 -6.34 -13.40
N ALA A 144 -22.17 -5.08 -13.02
CA ALA A 144 -22.48 -4.69 -11.65
C ALA A 144 -23.72 -5.44 -11.13
N GLU A 145 -24.77 -5.52 -11.95
CA GLU A 145 -26.00 -6.27 -11.64
C GLU A 145 -25.75 -7.78 -11.49
N GLN A 146 -24.90 -8.38 -12.34
CA GLN A 146 -24.54 -9.80 -12.22
C GLN A 146 -23.82 -10.11 -10.91
N ILE A 147 -22.90 -9.25 -10.49
CA ILE A 147 -22.15 -9.41 -9.24
C ILE A 147 -23.10 -9.27 -8.05
N ARG A 148 -23.99 -8.27 -8.06
CA ARG A 148 -25.01 -8.06 -7.02
C ARG A 148 -25.88 -9.31 -6.83
N ARG A 149 -26.43 -9.86 -7.92
CA ARG A 149 -27.29 -11.06 -7.87
C ARG A 149 -26.54 -12.28 -7.33
N LYS A 150 -25.29 -12.49 -7.76
CA LYS A 150 -24.50 -13.63 -7.30
C LYS A 150 -24.24 -13.57 -5.80
N VAL A 151 -23.91 -12.41 -5.25
CA VAL A 151 -23.66 -12.31 -3.80
C VAL A 151 -24.92 -12.54 -2.97
N THR A 152 -26.08 -12.04 -3.40
CA THR A 152 -27.37 -12.33 -2.75
C THR A 152 -27.69 -13.84 -2.73
N LEU A 153 -27.38 -14.55 -3.82
CA LEU A 153 -27.62 -16.01 -3.91
C LEU A 153 -26.67 -16.85 -3.07
N HIS A 154 -25.44 -16.39 -2.84
CA HIS A 154 -24.47 -17.11 -1.97
C HIS A 154 -24.71 -16.80 -0.47
N GLY A 155 -25.39 -15.69 -0.15
CA GLY A 155 -25.89 -15.41 1.20
C GLY A 155 -27.18 -16.17 1.59
N GLN A 156 -27.85 -16.82 0.61
CA GLN A 156 -29.09 -17.59 0.82
C GLN A 156 -28.90 -19.12 0.82
N LYS A 157 -27.67 -19.63 0.89
CA LYS A 157 -27.40 -21.05 1.15
C LYS A 157 -26.91 -21.13 2.61
N THR A 158 -27.64 -21.60 3.62
CA THR A 158 -28.73 -22.58 3.67
C THR A 158 -29.73 -22.19 4.77
N CYS A 159 -30.98 -21.91 4.43
CA CYS A 159 -32.09 -22.27 5.30
C CYS A 159 -32.78 -23.45 4.60
N SER A 160 -32.46 -24.66 5.04
CA SER A 160 -33.17 -25.85 4.60
C SER A 160 -34.59 -25.75 5.17
N PRO A 161 -35.67 -25.86 4.37
CA PRO A 161 -37.04 -25.78 4.89
C PRO A 161 -37.43 -26.95 5.81
N MET A 162 -36.57 -27.97 5.95
CA MET A 162 -36.87 -29.19 6.69
C MET A 162 -36.35 -29.13 8.14
N ALA A 163 -36.93 -28.23 8.95
CA ALA A 163 -36.87 -28.32 10.40
C ALA A 163 -38.12 -27.71 11.07
N CYS A 164 -39.26 -27.76 10.38
CA CYS A 164 -40.57 -27.50 10.98
C CYS A 164 -41.45 -28.75 10.76
N MET A 165 -41.17 -29.80 11.52
CA MET A 165 -42.20 -30.75 11.91
C MET A 165 -42.09 -30.93 13.42
N ILE A 166 -42.84 -30.07 14.10
CA ILE A 166 -43.32 -30.32 15.45
C ILE A 166 -44.35 -31.45 15.31
N THR A 167 -44.11 -32.58 15.97
CA THR A 167 -45.16 -33.35 16.66
C THR A 167 -44.54 -34.07 17.84
#